data_AF-A0A4Y2TP30-F1
#
_entry.id   AF-A0A4Y2TP30-F1
#
_cell.length_a   1.000
_cell.length_b   1.000
_cell.length_c   1.000
_cell.angle_alpha   90.00
_cell.angle_beta   90.00
_cell.angle_gamma   90.00
#
_symmetry.space_group_name_H-M   'P 1'
#
loop_
_entity.id
_entity.type
_entity.pdbx_description
1 polymer ?
#
loop_
_entity_poly.entity_id
_entity_poly.type
_entity_poly.pdbx_seq_one_letter_code
_entity_poly.pdbx_strand_id
1 'polypeptide(L)'
;MRSTDNEPLHSFCPAGETSWCKYNQAVSKGTAETFHHKNSLPPAVMDAIKPIFNSLSHPELLNRCLGAYTQNTNESLNSVIWQICPKISGSGRRIAEIAVYESVVRFNEGRLGRLDIMKELELCISNNAISSHKKADIRRIKQGDRRAQQNTIEKRRERRRAKALVDSKLSKKEGLTYEAGGF
;
A
#
# COMPACT_ATOMS: atom_id res chain seq x y z
N MET A 1 20.27 -6.07 15.43
CA MET A 1 20.83 -7.40 15.83
C MET A 1 21.84 -7.14 16.95
N ARG A 2 21.90 -7.98 17.97
CA ARG A 2 22.89 -7.90 19.05
C ARG A 2 24.01 -8.83 18.61
N SER A 3 24.96 -8.31 17.84
CA SER A 3 26.09 -9.09 17.34
C SER A 3 27.35 -8.41 17.80
N THR A 4 28.22 -9.15 18.47
CA THR A 4 29.49 -8.68 19.01
C THR A 4 30.62 -9.58 18.52
N ASP A 5 31.86 -9.17 18.70
CA ASP A 5 33.02 -9.99 18.30
C ASP A 5 33.07 -11.32 19.08
N ASN A 6 32.67 -11.30 20.36
CA ASN A 6 32.59 -12.49 21.21
C ASN A 6 31.35 -13.36 20.94
N GLU A 7 30.26 -12.74 20.49
CA GLU A 7 28.97 -13.38 20.22
C GLU A 7 28.44 -12.94 18.85
N PRO A 8 29.00 -13.47 17.75
CA PRO A 8 28.59 -13.12 16.40
C PRO A 8 27.27 -13.81 16.05
N LEU A 9 26.20 -13.03 15.84
CA LEU A 9 24.89 -13.54 15.46
C LEU A 9 24.61 -13.24 13.98
N HIS A 10 25.04 -14.14 13.10
CA HIS A 10 24.84 -14.04 11.64
C HIS A 10 24.29 -15.32 11.00
N SER A 11 23.68 -16.19 11.81
CA SER A 11 23.14 -17.49 11.38
C SER A 11 22.03 -17.40 10.33
N PHE A 12 21.28 -16.29 10.29
CA PHE A 12 20.23 -16.04 9.30
C PHE A 12 20.73 -15.32 8.04
N CYS A 13 22.02 -14.98 7.99
CA CYS A 13 22.64 -14.35 6.84
C CYS A 13 23.16 -15.44 5.87
N PRO A 14 23.13 -15.23 4.55
CA PRO A 14 23.70 -16.18 3.61
C PRO A 14 25.21 -16.34 3.85
N ALA A 15 25.74 -17.52 3.55
CA ALA A 15 27.18 -17.80 3.61
C ALA A 15 27.88 -17.46 2.29
N GLY A 16 29.22 -17.40 2.30
CA GLY A 16 30.05 -17.24 1.12
C GLY A 16 30.48 -15.80 0.82
N GLU A 17 31.42 -15.66 -0.11
CA GLU A 17 32.03 -14.37 -0.47
C GLU A 17 31.05 -13.38 -1.11
N THR A 18 29.98 -13.88 -1.72
CA THR A 18 28.90 -13.10 -2.34
C THR A 18 27.76 -12.80 -1.37
N SER A 19 27.86 -13.23 -0.11
CA SER A 19 26.90 -12.87 0.94
C SER A 19 26.76 -11.37 1.07
N TRP A 20 25.57 -10.84 1.31
CA TRP A 20 25.41 -9.44 1.67
C TRP A 20 25.86 -9.13 3.11
N CYS A 21 26.13 -10.16 3.93
CA CYS A 21 26.62 -10.01 5.28
C CYS A 21 28.15 -9.92 5.31
N LYS A 22 28.66 -8.76 5.72
CA LYS A 22 30.11 -8.48 5.79
C LYS A 22 30.87 -9.44 6.72
N TYR A 23 30.24 -9.88 7.81
CA TYR A 23 30.86 -10.87 8.70
C TYR A 23 31.01 -12.23 8.00
N ASN A 24 29.94 -12.75 7.37
CA ASN A 24 30.02 -14.02 6.64
C ASN A 24 30.95 -13.95 5.41
N GLN A 25 31.08 -12.78 4.78
CA GLN A 25 32.12 -12.55 3.76
C GLN A 25 33.53 -12.68 4.36
N ALA A 26 33.78 -12.06 5.52
CA ALA A 26 35.08 -12.13 6.19
C ALA A 26 35.40 -13.57 6.62
N VAL A 27 34.42 -14.32 7.14
CA VAL A 27 34.55 -15.76 7.43
C VAL A 27 34.93 -16.53 6.17
N SER A 28 34.24 -16.30 5.05
CA SER A 28 34.52 -16.99 3.79
C SER A 28 35.91 -16.68 3.22
N LYS A 29 36.44 -15.47 3.48
CA LYS A 29 37.76 -15.01 3.02
C LYS A 29 38.90 -15.33 4.01
N GLY A 30 38.59 -15.97 5.14
CA GLY A 30 39.56 -16.24 6.20
C GLY A 30 40.01 -14.99 6.98
N THR A 31 39.31 -13.86 6.87
CA THR A 31 39.65 -12.59 7.53
C THR A 31 38.71 -12.27 8.70
N ALA A 32 38.08 -13.27 9.30
CA ALA A 32 37.12 -13.08 10.39
C ALA A 32 37.77 -12.45 11.65
N GLU A 33 39.04 -12.78 11.93
CA GLU A 33 39.76 -12.30 13.11
C GLU A 33 39.99 -10.79 13.11
N THR A 34 40.06 -10.17 11.93
CA THR A 34 40.22 -8.70 11.80
C THR A 34 38.87 -7.97 11.71
N PHE A 35 37.76 -8.70 11.74
CA PHE A 35 36.44 -8.12 11.65
C PHE A 35 35.93 -7.66 13.02
N HIS A 36 35.64 -6.37 13.13
CA HIS A 36 35.06 -5.78 14.33
C HIS A 36 33.62 -5.32 14.12
N HIS A 37 32.73 -5.73 15.01
CA HIS A 37 31.32 -5.34 15.03
C HIS A 37 31.17 -3.90 15.55
N LYS A 38 30.73 -2.99 14.69
CA LYS A 38 30.63 -1.56 15.04
C LYS A 38 29.34 -1.17 15.77
N ASN A 39 28.22 -1.85 15.50
CA ASN A 39 26.88 -1.38 15.86
C ASN A 39 26.03 -2.49 16.51
N SER A 40 26.37 -2.89 17.75
CA SER A 40 25.56 -3.85 18.51
C SER A 40 24.48 -3.12 19.32
N LEU A 41 23.25 -3.64 19.30
CA LEU A 41 22.17 -3.11 20.13
C LEU A 41 22.38 -3.50 21.60
N PRO A 42 22.12 -2.59 22.57
CA PRO A 42 22.14 -2.93 23.99
C PRO A 42 21.16 -4.07 24.32
N PRO A 43 21.49 -4.95 25.30
CA PRO A 43 20.62 -6.09 25.66
C PRO A 43 19.18 -5.68 25.96
N ALA A 44 18.97 -4.65 26.78
CA ALA A 44 17.64 -4.16 27.13
C ALA A 44 16.79 -3.73 25.92
N VAL A 45 17.42 -3.13 24.90
CA VAL A 45 16.73 -2.73 23.66
C VAL A 45 16.36 -3.96 22.83
N MET A 46 17.26 -4.94 22.76
CA MET A 46 16.97 -6.19 22.06
C MET A 46 15.84 -6.96 22.73
N ASP A 47 15.85 -7.06 24.05
CA ASP A 47 14.84 -7.79 24.82
C ASP A 47 13.45 -7.15 24.65
N ALA A 48 13.37 -5.83 24.49
CA ALA A 48 12.13 -5.13 24.16
C ALA A 48 11.67 -5.37 22.71
N ILE A 49 12.59 -5.36 21.73
CA ILE A 49 12.24 -5.44 20.30
C ILE A 49 11.97 -6.88 19.85
N LYS A 50 12.73 -7.86 20.36
CA LYS A 50 12.67 -9.26 19.94
C LYS A 50 11.26 -9.89 19.99
N PRO A 51 10.45 -9.73 21.07
CA PRO A 51 9.09 -10.28 21.09
C PRO A 51 8.19 -9.63 20.01
N ILE A 52 8.33 -8.33 19.77
CA ILE A 52 7.59 -7.62 18.73
C ILE A 52 7.98 -8.14 17.35
N PHE A 53 9.29 -8.25 17.08
CA PHE A 53 9.78 -8.79 15.82
C PHE A 53 9.29 -10.22 15.56
N ASN A 54 9.34 -11.09 16.58
CA ASN A 54 8.84 -12.46 16.47
C ASN A 54 7.33 -12.51 16.21
N SER A 55 6.55 -11.69 16.92
CA SER A 55 5.10 -11.58 16.70
C SER A 55 4.78 -11.09 15.27
N LEU A 56 5.55 -10.11 14.76
CA LEU A 56 5.39 -9.61 13.40
C LEU A 56 5.91 -10.58 12.32
N SER A 57 6.76 -11.54 12.69
CA SER A 57 7.32 -12.54 11.78
C SER A 57 6.50 -13.83 11.76
N HIS A 58 5.35 -13.89 12.44
CA HIS A 58 4.51 -15.08 12.47
C HIS A 58 4.02 -15.42 11.04
N PRO A 59 4.11 -16.69 10.58
CA PRO A 59 3.74 -17.06 9.22
C PRO A 59 2.30 -16.66 8.84
N GLU A 60 1.36 -16.73 9.77
CA GLU A 60 -0.03 -16.31 9.55
C GLU A 60 -0.14 -14.82 9.19
N LEU A 61 0.63 -13.95 9.87
CA LEU A 61 0.65 -12.51 9.58
C LEU A 61 1.34 -12.24 8.24
N LEU A 62 2.47 -12.90 7.99
CA LEU A 62 3.22 -12.75 6.75
C LEU A 62 2.44 -13.25 5.53
N ASN A 63 1.68 -14.35 5.67
CA ASN A 63 0.82 -14.88 4.61
C ASN A 63 -0.24 -13.87 4.16
N ARG A 64 -0.78 -13.07 5.09
CA ARG A 64 -1.71 -11.97 4.76
C ARG A 64 -1.04 -10.86 3.94
N CYS A 65 0.27 -10.68 4.09
CA CYS A 65 1.04 -9.66 3.36
C CYS A 65 1.43 -10.11 1.94
N LEU A 66 1.50 -11.41 1.66
CA LEU A 66 1.92 -11.95 0.35
C LEU A 66 1.01 -11.51 -0.80
N GLY A 67 -0.29 -11.37 -0.55
CA GLY A 67 -1.26 -10.95 -1.57
C GLY A 67 -1.22 -9.45 -1.90
N ALA A 68 -0.35 -8.66 -1.23
CA ALA A 68 -0.29 -7.20 -1.35
C ALA A 68 -1.66 -6.52 -1.17
N TYR A 69 -2.52 -7.10 -0.33
CA TYR A 69 -3.83 -6.56 -0.01
C TYR A 69 -3.68 -5.19 0.66
N THR A 70 -4.55 -4.25 0.34
CA THR A 70 -4.56 -2.94 0.97
C THR A 70 -4.86 -3.10 2.46
N GLN A 71 -4.04 -2.48 3.32
CA GLN A 71 -4.16 -2.54 4.79
C GLN A 71 -5.53 -2.09 5.31
N ASN A 72 -6.31 -1.36 4.50
CA ASN A 72 -7.65 -0.89 4.84
C ASN A 72 -8.67 -1.31 3.78
N THR A 73 -9.28 -2.48 3.92
CA THR A 73 -10.33 -2.96 3.00
C THR A 73 -11.55 -2.04 3.02
N ASN A 74 -11.81 -1.40 4.17
CA ASN A 74 -12.97 -0.55 4.41
C ASN A 74 -12.85 0.83 3.75
N GLU A 75 -11.65 1.25 3.33
CA GLU A 75 -11.44 2.51 2.63
C GLU A 75 -12.26 2.63 1.35
N SER A 76 -12.46 1.49 0.67
CA SER A 76 -13.26 1.42 -0.55
C SER A 76 -14.74 1.73 -0.31
N LEU A 77 -15.34 1.17 0.73
CA LEU A 77 -16.73 1.46 1.14
C LEU A 77 -16.86 2.88 1.70
N ASN A 78 -15.92 3.29 2.55
CA ASN A 78 -15.89 4.63 3.12
C ASN A 78 -15.84 5.72 2.04
N SER A 79 -15.09 5.48 0.95
CA SER A 79 -15.06 6.36 -0.22
C SER A 79 -16.46 6.55 -0.83
N VAL A 80 -17.27 5.50 -0.92
CA VAL A 80 -18.66 5.58 -1.42
C VAL A 80 -19.55 6.35 -0.45
N ILE A 81 -19.42 6.10 0.86
CA ILE A 81 -20.14 6.84 1.91
C ILE A 81 -19.88 8.32 1.78
N TRP A 82 -18.61 8.72 1.66
CA TRP A 82 -18.24 10.14 1.60
C TRP A 82 -18.60 10.80 0.25
N GLN A 83 -18.82 10.04 -0.82
CA GLN A 83 -19.38 10.57 -2.06
C GLN A 83 -20.85 10.96 -1.92
N ILE A 84 -21.59 10.29 -1.03
CA ILE A 84 -23.02 10.56 -0.79
C ILE A 84 -23.20 11.56 0.36
N CYS A 85 -22.45 11.36 1.45
CA CYS A 85 -22.47 12.20 2.65
C CYS A 85 -21.04 12.69 2.96
N PRO A 86 -20.60 13.80 2.35
CA PRO A 86 -19.27 14.35 2.59
C PRO A 86 -19.07 14.72 4.06
N LYS A 87 -17.88 14.50 4.59
CA LYS A 87 -17.55 14.81 6.00
C LYS A 87 -17.76 16.28 6.37
N ILE A 88 -17.61 17.17 5.40
CA ILE A 88 -17.74 18.62 5.57
C ILE A 88 -19.18 19.11 5.58
N SER A 89 -20.15 18.25 5.23
CA SER A 89 -21.55 18.66 5.07
C SER A 89 -22.29 18.93 6.38
N GLY A 90 -21.73 18.54 7.53
CA GLY A 90 -22.41 18.66 8.83
C GLY A 90 -23.71 17.86 8.90
N SER A 91 -23.82 16.77 8.14
CA SER A 91 -25.06 15.97 8.05
C SER A 91 -25.48 15.40 9.40
N GLY A 92 -26.77 15.53 9.74
CA GLY A 92 -27.34 14.91 10.94
C GLY A 92 -27.34 13.39 10.86
N ARG A 93 -27.46 12.72 12.02
CA ARG A 93 -27.37 11.25 12.17
C ARG A 93 -28.22 10.49 11.13
N ARG A 94 -29.49 10.86 10.97
CA ARG A 94 -30.43 10.16 10.07
C ARG A 94 -30.01 10.22 8.60
N ILE A 95 -29.43 11.35 8.17
CA ILE A 95 -28.93 11.50 6.79
C ILE A 95 -27.69 10.63 6.59
N ALA A 96 -26.78 10.62 7.57
CA ALA A 96 -25.60 9.77 7.52
C ALA A 96 -25.97 8.28 7.49
N GLU A 97 -26.97 7.87 8.26
CA GLU A 97 -27.50 6.50 8.30
C GLU A 97 -28.07 6.07 6.94
N ILE A 98 -28.92 6.90 6.32
CA ILE A 98 -29.43 6.67 4.96
C ILE A 98 -28.29 6.59 3.93
N ALA A 99 -27.31 7.48 4.04
CA ALA A 99 -26.15 7.48 3.15
C ALA A 99 -25.34 6.18 3.26
N VAL A 100 -25.19 5.62 4.48
CA VAL A 100 -24.54 4.32 4.68
C VAL A 100 -25.32 3.21 3.99
N TYR A 101 -26.64 3.13 4.18
CA TYR A 101 -27.46 2.10 3.52
C TYR A 101 -27.40 2.19 1.98
N GLU A 102 -27.56 3.38 1.40
CA GLU A 102 -27.41 3.60 -0.05
C GLU A 102 -25.99 3.24 -0.53
N SER A 103 -24.96 3.49 0.30
CA SER A 103 -23.58 3.16 -0.05
C SER A 103 -23.34 1.65 -0.09
N VAL A 104 -23.91 0.90 0.83
CA VAL A 104 -23.82 -0.57 0.87
C VAL A 104 -24.44 -1.17 -0.39
N VAL A 105 -25.64 -0.73 -0.76
CA VAL A 105 -26.31 -1.17 -1.99
C VAL A 105 -25.46 -0.81 -3.21
N ARG A 106 -24.98 0.44 -3.29
CA ARG A 106 -24.14 0.88 -4.41
C ARG A 106 -22.82 0.11 -4.50
N PHE A 107 -22.23 -0.26 -3.37
CA PHE A 107 -20.96 -0.98 -3.33
C PHE A 107 -21.11 -2.41 -3.83
N ASN A 108 -22.15 -3.11 -3.37
CA ASN A 108 -22.38 -4.51 -3.68
C ASN A 108 -23.03 -4.72 -5.06
N GLU A 109 -24.07 -3.94 -5.37
CA GLU A 109 -24.94 -4.16 -6.54
C GLU A 109 -24.79 -3.07 -7.61
N GLY A 110 -24.02 -2.02 -7.32
CA GLY A 110 -23.92 -0.85 -8.19
C GLY A 110 -25.15 0.04 -8.12
N ARG A 111 -25.30 0.94 -9.09
CA ARG A 111 -26.44 1.85 -9.19
C ARG A 111 -27.73 1.15 -9.58
N LEU A 112 -27.65 -0.05 -10.16
CA LEU A 112 -28.84 -0.86 -10.45
C LEU A 112 -29.55 -1.34 -9.19
N GLY A 113 -28.85 -1.66 -8.09
CA GLY A 113 -29.49 -2.05 -6.82
C GLY A 113 -30.41 -0.97 -6.24
N ARG A 114 -30.13 0.31 -6.55
CA ARG A 114 -31.01 1.43 -6.17
C ARG A 114 -32.40 1.33 -6.80
N LEU A 115 -32.55 0.62 -7.92
CA LEU A 115 -33.86 0.44 -8.56
C LEU A 115 -34.83 -0.31 -7.64
N ASP A 116 -34.34 -1.24 -6.83
CA ASP A 116 -35.19 -1.99 -5.90
C ASP A 116 -35.64 -1.13 -4.73
N ILE A 117 -34.76 -0.25 -4.22
CA ILE A 117 -35.15 0.80 -3.25
C ILE A 117 -36.24 1.70 -3.84
N MET A 118 -36.09 2.12 -5.10
CA MET A 118 -37.05 2.99 -5.75
C MET A 118 -38.41 2.30 -5.95
N LYS A 119 -38.43 1.00 -6.24
CA LYS A 119 -39.67 0.22 -6.34
C LYS A 119 -40.38 0.12 -4.99
N GLU A 120 -39.63 -0.14 -3.92
CA GLU A 120 -40.17 -0.24 -2.56
C GLU A 120 -40.76 1.09 -2.08
N LEU A 121 -40.19 2.21 -2.54
CA LEU A 121 -40.71 3.56 -2.31
C LEU A 121 -41.82 3.97 -3.29
N GLU A 122 -42.33 3.03 -4.09
CA GLU A 122 -43.39 3.23 -5.09
C GLU A 122 -43.08 4.34 -6.11
N LEU A 123 -41.80 4.55 -6.42
CA LEU A 123 -41.37 5.56 -7.39
C LEU A 123 -41.47 5.02 -8.81
N CYS A 124 -42.01 5.83 -9.72
CA CYS A 124 -42.02 5.52 -11.15
C CYS A 124 -40.59 5.55 -11.73
N ILE A 125 -40.12 4.39 -12.21
CA ILE A 125 -38.80 4.24 -12.81
C ILE A 125 -38.93 4.26 -14.34
N SER A 126 -38.36 5.28 -14.98
CA SER A 126 -38.32 5.34 -16.44
C SER A 126 -37.25 4.41 -17.03
N ASN A 127 -37.49 3.91 -18.25
CA ASN A 127 -36.50 3.15 -19.01
C ASN A 127 -35.19 3.93 -19.21
N ASN A 128 -35.27 5.25 -19.30
CA ASN A 128 -34.11 6.14 -19.39
C ASN A 128 -33.26 6.09 -18.11
N ALA A 129 -33.89 6.08 -16.93
CA ALA A 129 -33.20 5.95 -15.65
C ALA A 129 -32.47 4.61 -15.55
N ILE A 130 -33.13 3.50 -15.90
CA ILE A 130 -32.53 2.15 -15.93
C ILE A 130 -31.31 2.11 -16.86
N SER A 131 -31.46 2.63 -18.09
CA SER A 131 -30.37 2.70 -19.08
C SER A 131 -29.20 3.55 -18.58
N SER A 132 -29.49 4.68 -17.93
CA SER A 132 -28.48 5.57 -17.35
C SER A 132 -27.71 4.89 -16.21
N HIS A 133 -28.39 4.21 -15.28
CA HIS A 133 -27.77 3.46 -14.19
C HIS A 133 -26.88 2.33 -14.72
N LYS A 134 -27.37 1.54 -15.68
CA LYS A 134 -26.59 0.49 -16.34
C LYS A 134 -25.31 1.05 -16.99
N LYS A 135 -25.41 2.15 -17.73
CA LYS A 135 -24.25 2.83 -18.35
C LYS A 135 -23.26 3.32 -17.29
N ALA A 136 -23.75 3.86 -16.18
CA ALA A 136 -22.91 4.33 -15.09
C ALA A 136 -22.15 3.18 -14.40
N ASP A 137 -22.80 2.04 -14.18
CA ASP A 137 -22.14 0.85 -13.61
C ASP A 137 -21.10 0.26 -14.54
N ILE A 138 -21.38 0.18 -15.85
CA ILE A 138 -20.38 -0.23 -16.85
C ILE A 138 -19.14 0.68 -16.80
N ARG A 139 -19.34 2.01 -16.72
CA ARG A 139 -18.23 2.96 -16.59
C ARG A 139 -17.44 2.77 -15.30
N ARG A 140 -18.13 2.52 -14.18
CA ARG A 140 -17.50 2.26 -12.88
C ARG A 140 -16.60 1.03 -12.95
N ILE A 141 -17.10 -0.09 -13.49
CA ILE A 141 -16.34 -1.33 -13.63
C ILE A 141 -15.10 -1.11 -14.51
N LYS A 142 -15.29 -0.55 -15.72
CA LYS A 142 -14.17 -0.23 -16.63
C LYS A 142 -13.11 0.65 -15.98
N GLN A 143 -13.53 1.64 -15.19
CA GLN A 143 -12.60 2.50 -14.47
C GLN A 143 -11.87 1.74 -13.35
N GLY A 144 -12.58 0.87 -12.63
CA GLY A 144 -12.02 -0.04 -11.63
C GLY A 144 -10.93 -0.92 -12.21
N ASP A 145 -11.22 -1.63 -13.30
CA ASP A 145 -10.29 -2.51 -13.99
C ASP A 145 -9.04 -1.75 -14.47
N ARG A 146 -9.24 -0.58 -15.08
CA ARG A 146 -8.14 0.29 -15.51
C ARG A 146 -7.24 0.70 -14.34
N ARG A 147 -7.82 1.07 -13.20
CA ARG A 147 -7.06 1.44 -11.99
C ARG A 147 -6.34 0.23 -11.39
N ALA A 148 -6.98 -0.94 -11.36
CA ALA A 148 -6.38 -2.18 -10.89
C ALA A 148 -5.15 -2.54 -11.75
N GLN A 149 -5.28 -2.48 -13.08
CA GLN A 149 -4.16 -2.67 -14.01
C GLN A 149 -3.04 -1.66 -13.79
N GLN A 150 -3.35 -0.37 -13.62
CA GLN A 150 -2.34 0.67 -13.32
C GLN A 150 -1.63 0.44 -11.97
N ASN A 151 -2.34 -0.16 -11.01
CA ASN A 151 -1.80 -0.49 -9.70
C ASN A 151 -1.00 -1.80 -9.68
N THR A 152 -0.84 -2.51 -10.80
CA THR A 152 0.11 -3.64 -10.87
C THR A 152 1.55 -3.17 -10.64
N ILE A 153 2.39 -4.06 -10.10
CA ILE A 153 3.81 -3.77 -9.82
C ILE A 153 4.53 -3.35 -11.11
N GLU A 154 4.22 -4.01 -12.23
CA GLU A 154 4.80 -3.73 -13.54
C GLU A 154 4.46 -2.32 -14.03
N LYS A 155 3.18 -1.94 -14.03
CA LYS A 155 2.75 -0.58 -14.40
C LYS A 155 3.28 0.49 -13.45
N ARG A 156 3.48 0.18 -12.16
CA ARG A 156 4.18 1.08 -11.22
C ARG A 156 5.65 1.26 -11.60
N ARG A 157 6.37 0.17 -11.88
CA ARG A 157 7.79 0.21 -12.30
C ARG A 157 7.96 0.97 -13.62
N GLU A 158 7.11 0.71 -14.60
CA GLU A 158 7.10 1.40 -15.89
C GLU A 158 6.93 2.92 -15.73
N ARG A 159 5.95 3.36 -14.92
CA ARG A 159 5.75 4.79 -14.62
C ARG A 159 6.95 5.43 -13.92
N ARG A 160 7.58 4.74 -12.97
CA ARG A 160 8.80 5.26 -12.31
C ARG A 160 9.93 5.43 -13.31
N ARG A 161 10.13 4.47 -14.22
CA ARG A 161 11.14 4.58 -15.29
C ARG A 161 10.85 5.73 -16.24
N ALA A 162 9.59 5.87 -16.67
CA ALA A 162 9.16 6.96 -17.54
C ALA A 162 9.38 8.33 -16.89
N LYS A 163 9.02 8.47 -15.61
CA LYS A 163 9.26 9.70 -14.85
C LYS A 163 10.75 10.00 -14.71
N ALA A 164 11.57 9.00 -14.34
CA ALA A 164 13.02 9.17 -14.24
C ALA A 164 13.65 9.61 -15.57
N LEU A 165 13.14 9.12 -16.71
CA LEU A 165 13.58 9.55 -18.03
C LEU A 165 13.23 11.01 -18.32
N VAL A 166 12.02 11.46 -17.95
CA VAL A 166 11.60 12.85 -18.09
C VAL A 166 12.43 13.75 -17.19
N ASP A 167 12.59 13.39 -15.92
CA ASP A 167 13.38 14.15 -14.94
C ASP A 167 14.85 14.25 -15.38
N SER A 168 15.43 13.17 -15.95
CA SER A 168 16.78 13.20 -16.52
C SER A 168 16.89 14.14 -17.73
N LYS A 169 15.89 14.15 -18.62
CA LYS A 169 15.87 15.08 -19.76
C LYS A 169 15.72 16.53 -19.29
N LEU A 170 14.93 16.77 -18.24
CA LEU A 170 14.73 18.09 -17.67
C LEU A 170 16.02 18.58 -17.00
N SER A 171 16.66 17.76 -16.16
CA SER A 171 17.95 18.07 -15.53
C SER A 171 19.05 18.36 -16.56
N LYS A 172 19.11 17.59 -17.68
CA LYS A 172 20.02 17.89 -18.79
C LYS A 172 19.74 19.22 -19.47
N LYS A 173 18.48 19.67 -19.50
CA LYS A 173 18.07 20.94 -20.09
C LYS A 173 18.31 22.11 -19.14
N GLU A 174 18.10 21.92 -17.84
CA GLU A 174 18.30 22.94 -16.80
C GLU A 174 19.78 23.17 -16.48
N GLY A 175 20.65 22.19 -16.69
CA GLY A 175 22.09 22.31 -16.44
C GLY A 175 22.43 22.36 -14.94
N LEU A 176 23.63 22.86 -14.61
CA LEU A 176 24.05 23.09 -13.22
C LEU A 176 23.15 24.17 -12.60
N THR A 177 22.32 23.77 -11.64
CA THR A 177 21.49 24.66 -10.83
C THR A 177 22.13 24.84 -9.46
N TYR A 178 21.84 25.98 -8.82
CA TYR A 178 22.40 26.40 -7.54
C TYR A 178 22.36 25.29 -6.48
N GLU A 179 23.52 24.96 -5.93
CA GLU A 179 23.69 24.00 -4.85
C GLU A 179 23.42 24.69 -3.50
N ALA A 180 22.88 23.97 -2.51
CA ALA A 180 22.74 24.53 -1.17
C ALA A 180 24.15 24.84 -0.60
N GLY A 181 24.49 26.13 -0.47
CA GLY A 181 25.84 26.61 -0.12
C GLY A 181 26.71 27.01 -1.31
N GLY A 182 26.15 27.08 -2.52
CA GLY A 182 26.85 27.43 -3.76
C GLY A 182 26.89 28.92 -4.07
N PHE A 183 27.31 29.76 -3.12
CA PHE A 183 28.08 31.01 -3.29
C PHE A 183 28.68 31.36 -1.93
#